data_AF-A0AAV8XW26-F1
#
_entry.id   AF-A0AAV8XW26-F1
#
_cell.length_a   1.000
_cell.length_b   1.000
_cell.length_c   1.000
_cell.angle_alpha   90.00
_cell.angle_beta   90.00
_cell.angle_gamma   90.00
#
_symmetry.space_group_name_H-M   'P 1'
#
loop_
_entity.id
_entity.type
_entity.pdbx_description
1 polymer ?
#
loop_
_entity_poly.entity_id
_entity_poly.type
_entity_poly.pdbx_seq_one_letter_code
_entity_poly.pdbx_strand_id
1 'polypeptide(L)'
;MEERSLAGDGFMLNLLSVLQNLSVKIKLNKMDFMYPFHPGSLINIKNDTRLKLTSQEVSDWLDEFGKTHEHQPPNFSTICWFLTLHCHHLSLLPALQKYQRRLRAIRDLQKLLDETVAAEAQWRNTPFANRNKQFIKRWKQQLKKLNKSGVRRRWDS
;
A
#
# COMPACT_ATOMS: atom_id res chain seq x y z
N MET A 1 -0.35 17.24 4.96
CA MET A 1 1.01 17.42 5.54
C MET A 1 1.69 16.05 5.73
N GLU A 2 0.96 15.01 6.13
CA GLU A 2 1.48 13.63 6.32
C GLU A 2 2.04 12.91 5.07
N GLU A 3 1.44 13.03 3.88
CA GLU A 3 1.95 12.26 2.72
C GLU A 3 3.39 12.64 2.30
N ARG A 4 3.84 13.86 2.62
CA ARG A 4 5.21 14.30 2.32
C ARG A 4 6.23 13.86 3.37
N SER A 5 5.79 13.44 4.55
CA SER A 5 6.66 12.88 5.60
C SER A 5 6.76 11.35 5.51
N LEU A 6 6.01 10.72 4.60
CA LEU A 6 6.07 9.28 4.37
C LEU A 6 7.00 8.94 3.20
N ALA A 7 7.63 7.78 3.28
CA ALA A 7 8.37 7.23 2.16
C ALA A 7 7.44 7.01 0.95
N GLY A 8 7.92 7.35 -0.24
CA GLY A 8 7.13 7.18 -1.47
C GLY A 8 6.91 5.70 -1.81
N ASP A 9 5.76 5.40 -2.43
CA ASP A 9 5.40 4.00 -2.78
C ASP A 9 6.48 3.31 -3.62
N GLY A 10 7.16 4.03 -4.52
CA GLY A 10 8.23 3.45 -5.35
C GLY A 10 9.44 3.00 -4.54
N PHE A 11 9.86 3.79 -3.56
CA PHE A 11 10.95 3.42 -2.65
C PHE A 11 10.56 2.19 -1.82
N MET A 12 9.37 2.21 -1.22
CA MET A 12 8.88 1.12 -0.36
C MET A 12 8.70 -0.18 -1.14
N LEU A 13 8.21 -0.14 -2.39
CA LEU A 13 8.09 -1.30 -3.25
C LEU A 13 9.45 -1.87 -3.68
N ASN A 14 10.43 -1.02 -3.97
CA ASN A 14 11.79 -1.46 -4.29
C ASN A 14 12.45 -2.13 -3.07
N LEU A 15 12.32 -1.51 -1.88
CA LEU A 15 12.80 -2.10 -0.63
C LEU A 15 12.16 -3.46 -0.38
N LEU A 16 10.84 -3.56 -0.52
CA LEU A 16 10.11 -4.81 -0.38
C LEU A 16 10.61 -5.88 -1.36
N SER A 17 10.87 -5.51 -2.62
CA SER A 17 11.37 -6.45 -3.63
C SER A 17 12.74 -7.03 -3.27
N VAL A 18 13.66 -6.20 -2.77
CA VAL A 18 14.97 -6.66 -2.28
C VAL A 18 14.81 -7.60 -1.08
N LEU A 19 14.00 -7.21 -0.10
CA LEU A 19 13.72 -8.01 1.09
C LEU A 19 13.07 -9.37 0.75
N GLN A 20 12.17 -9.41 -0.23
CA GLN A 20 11.62 -10.65 -0.76
C GLN A 20 12.70 -11.54 -1.35
N ASN A 21 13.58 -11.00 -2.20
CA ASN A 21 14.68 -11.77 -2.81
C ASN A 21 15.62 -12.37 -1.75
N LEU A 22 15.92 -11.62 -0.69
CA LEU A 22 16.71 -12.11 0.45
C LEU A 22 15.96 -13.19 1.24
N SER A 23 14.63 -13.09 1.31
CA SER A 23 13.79 -14.01 2.09
C SER A 23 13.42 -15.31 1.38
N VAL A 24 13.47 -15.38 0.05
CA VAL A 24 13.05 -16.56 -0.74
C VAL A 24 13.72 -17.86 -0.30
N LYS A 25 14.99 -17.82 0.13
CA LYS A 25 15.76 -19.01 0.50
C LYS A 25 15.72 -19.33 2.00
N ILE A 26 15.02 -18.53 2.80
CA ILE A 26 14.97 -18.70 4.25
C ILE A 26 14.09 -19.90 4.59
N LYS A 27 14.64 -20.85 5.35
CA LYS A 27 13.88 -22.01 5.85
C LYS A 27 13.20 -21.65 7.17
N LEU A 28 11.92 -22.02 7.30
CA LEU A 28 11.12 -21.73 8.50
C LEU A 28 11.74 -22.29 9.79
N ASN A 29 12.39 -23.44 9.72
CA ASN A 29 13.03 -24.08 10.88
C ASN A 29 14.28 -23.34 11.41
N LYS A 30 14.76 -22.31 10.71
CA LYS A 30 15.87 -21.45 11.14
C LYS A 30 15.40 -20.13 11.73
N MET A 31 14.09 -19.92 11.79
CA MET A 31 13.50 -18.70 12.30
C MET A 31 13.00 -18.86 13.72
N ASP A 32 13.15 -17.78 14.48
CA ASP A 32 12.52 -17.62 15.77
C ASP A 32 11.17 -16.91 15.59
N PHE A 33 10.08 -17.64 15.78
CA PHE A 33 8.73 -17.10 15.65
C PHE A 33 8.34 -16.14 16.79
N MET A 34 9.08 -16.15 17.89
CA MET A 34 8.87 -15.23 19.02
C MET A 34 9.62 -13.90 18.83
N TYR A 35 10.37 -13.75 17.73
CA TYR A 35 11.08 -12.52 17.40
C TYR A 35 10.25 -11.22 17.46
N PRO A 36 8.97 -11.16 17.05
CA PRO A 36 8.19 -9.93 17.16
C PRO A 36 8.05 -9.38 18.58
N PHE A 37 8.24 -10.24 19.59
CA PHE A 37 8.20 -9.89 21.00
C PHE A 37 9.59 -9.65 21.60
N HIS A 38 10.65 -9.90 20.82
CA HIS A 38 12.03 -9.67 21.24
C HIS A 38 12.30 -8.17 21.48
N PRO A 39 13.00 -7.77 22.55
CA PRO A 39 13.25 -6.36 22.87
C PRO A 39 14.05 -5.62 21.79
N GLY A 40 14.98 -6.33 21.12
CA GLY A 40 15.72 -5.85 19.95
C GLY A 40 15.02 -6.07 18.60
N SER A 41 13.70 -6.32 18.58
CA SER A 41 12.94 -6.43 17.34
C SER A 41 12.98 -5.12 16.56
N LEU A 42 13.25 -5.18 15.26
CA LEU A 42 13.18 -4.02 14.36
C LEU A 42 11.75 -3.68 13.93
N ILE A 43 10.79 -4.54 14.28
CA ILE A 43 9.37 -4.35 13.99
C ILE A 43 8.61 -4.05 15.28
N ASN A 44 7.75 -3.03 15.24
CA ASN A 44 6.88 -2.69 16.36
C ASN A 44 5.46 -3.10 16.04
N ILE A 45 4.98 -4.14 16.73
CA ILE A 45 3.62 -4.65 16.57
C ILE A 45 2.69 -4.20 17.70
N LYS A 46 3.15 -3.44 18.71
CA LYS A 46 2.39 -3.21 19.97
C LYS A 46 0.95 -2.70 19.76
N ASN A 47 0.75 -1.87 18.74
CA ASN A 47 -0.55 -1.24 18.46
C ASN A 47 -1.35 -1.92 17.33
N ASP A 48 -0.83 -3.00 16.73
CA ASP A 48 -1.54 -3.65 15.62
C ASP A 48 -2.80 -4.38 16.11
N THR A 49 -3.84 -4.44 15.27
CA THR A 49 -5.02 -5.23 15.58
C THR A 49 -4.66 -6.72 15.62
N ARG A 50 -5.12 -7.43 16.65
CA ARG A 50 -4.86 -8.87 16.87
C ARG A 50 -6.04 -9.72 16.39
N LEU A 51 -5.77 -10.98 16.04
CA LEU A 51 -6.80 -11.89 15.51
C LEU A 51 -7.80 -12.36 16.58
N LYS A 52 -7.35 -12.61 17.82
CA LYS A 52 -8.20 -13.20 18.87
C LYS A 52 -7.71 -12.90 20.30
N LEU A 53 -7.34 -11.65 20.56
CA LEU A 53 -6.97 -11.20 21.92
C LEU A 53 -7.36 -9.72 22.08
N THR A 54 -7.84 -9.38 23.26
CA THR A 54 -8.01 -8.00 23.74
C THR A 54 -6.66 -7.41 24.14
N SER A 55 -6.57 -6.07 24.22
CA SER A 55 -5.34 -5.40 24.65
C SER A 55 -4.90 -5.82 26.06
N GLN A 56 -5.86 -6.11 26.95
CA GLN A 56 -5.55 -6.56 28.32
C GLN A 56 -4.96 -7.97 28.31
N GLU A 57 -5.59 -8.93 27.62
CA GLU A 57 -5.08 -10.31 27.53
C GLU A 57 -3.67 -10.36 26.91
N VAL A 58 -3.38 -9.48 25.94
CA VAL A 58 -2.02 -9.35 25.38
C VAL A 58 -1.05 -8.82 26.42
N SER A 59 -1.44 -7.82 27.20
CA SER A 59 -0.59 -7.25 28.24
C SER A 59 -0.23 -8.28 29.29
N ASP A 60 -1.22 -9.04 29.76
CA ASP A 60 -1.04 -10.08 30.77
C ASP A 60 -0.14 -11.20 30.23
N TRP A 61 -0.36 -11.63 28.98
CA TRP A 61 0.48 -12.62 28.32
C TRP A 61 1.92 -12.14 28.13
N LEU A 62 2.14 -10.87 27.75
CA LEU A 62 3.49 -10.31 27.57
C LEU A 62 4.27 -10.25 28.90
N ASP A 63 3.60 -9.94 30.01
CA ASP A 63 4.22 -9.93 31.34
C ASP A 63 4.66 -11.34 31.77
N GLU A 64 3.82 -12.36 31.56
CA GLU A 64 4.17 -13.76 31.83
C GLU A 64 5.27 -14.27 30.88
N PHE A 65 5.15 -13.94 29.60
CA PHE A 65 6.12 -14.32 28.57
C PHE A 65 7.51 -13.73 28.86
N GLY A 66 7.59 -12.45 29.24
CA GLY A 66 8.86 -11.80 29.57
C GLY A 66 9.58 -12.38 30.80
N LYS A 67 8.83 -13.03 31.71
CA LYS A 67 9.39 -13.70 32.90
C LYS A 67 9.92 -15.11 32.60
N THR A 68 9.35 -15.77 31.61
CA THR A 68 9.57 -17.21 31.34
C THR A 68 10.42 -17.46 30.10
N HIS A 69 10.43 -16.53 29.15
CA HIS A 69 11.06 -16.72 27.85
C HIS A 69 12.48 -16.13 27.80
N GLU A 70 13.45 -16.99 27.54
CA GLU A 70 14.82 -16.57 27.26
C GLU A 70 15.00 -16.25 25.78
N HIS A 71 15.12 -14.95 25.49
CA HIS A 71 15.38 -14.47 24.14
C HIS A 71 16.76 -14.88 23.64
N GLN A 72 16.79 -15.50 22.46
CA GLN A 72 18.03 -15.76 21.74
C GLN A 72 18.38 -14.57 20.84
N PRO A 73 19.68 -14.27 20.63
CA PRO A 73 20.10 -13.25 19.70
C PRO A 73 19.50 -13.50 18.29
N PRO A 74 18.78 -12.52 17.72
CA PRO A 74 18.09 -12.72 16.47
C PRO A 74 19.09 -12.88 15.32
N ASN A 75 18.98 -13.97 14.57
CA ASN A 75 19.80 -14.20 13.38
C ASN A 75 19.25 -13.41 12.17
N PHE A 76 20.09 -13.27 11.14
CA PHE A 76 19.70 -12.54 9.91
C PHE A 76 18.42 -13.10 9.28
N SER A 77 18.25 -14.42 9.24
CA SER A 77 17.08 -15.05 8.61
C SER A 77 15.78 -14.65 9.31
N THR A 78 15.76 -14.71 10.64
CA THR A 78 14.63 -14.25 11.46
C THR A 78 14.33 -12.78 11.17
N ILE A 79 15.34 -11.90 11.27
CA ILE A 79 15.18 -10.45 11.08
C ILE A 79 14.66 -10.15 9.67
N CYS A 80 15.29 -10.71 8.65
CA CYS A 80 14.96 -10.46 7.25
C CYS A 80 13.54 -10.90 6.92
N TRP A 81 13.11 -12.07 7.40
CA TRP A 81 11.77 -12.57 7.13
C TRP A 81 10.68 -11.71 7.77
N PHE A 82 10.83 -11.36 9.06
CA PHE A 82 9.86 -10.52 9.76
C PHE A 82 9.84 -9.09 9.23
N LEU A 83 10.99 -8.53 8.86
CA LEU A 83 11.06 -7.23 8.22
C LEU A 83 10.39 -7.24 6.84
N THR A 84 10.57 -8.31 6.06
CA THR A 84 9.88 -8.50 4.77
C THR A 84 8.36 -8.54 4.96
N LEU A 85 7.88 -9.28 5.96
CA LEU A 85 6.46 -9.36 6.29
C LEU A 85 5.90 -7.99 6.71
N HIS A 86 6.64 -7.24 7.52
CA HIS A 86 6.24 -5.90 7.93
C HIS A 86 6.21 -4.92 6.75
N CYS A 87 7.22 -4.95 5.89
CA CYS A 87 7.26 -4.13 4.66
C CYS A 87 6.14 -4.51 3.68
N HIS A 88 5.65 -5.75 3.67
CA HIS A 88 4.46 -6.12 2.90
C HIS A 88 3.23 -5.31 3.35
N HIS A 89 3.02 -5.19 4.66
CA HIS A 89 1.94 -4.40 5.22
C HIS A 89 2.08 -2.91 4.88
N LEU A 90 3.28 -2.35 5.03
CA LEU A 90 3.52 -0.93 4.81
C LEU A 90 3.58 -0.52 3.33
N SER A 91 3.99 -1.42 2.45
CA SER A 91 4.26 -1.07 1.04
C SER A 91 3.17 -1.58 0.12
N LEU A 92 2.92 -2.90 0.13
CA LEU A 92 2.11 -3.54 -0.89
C LEU A 92 0.63 -3.22 -0.72
N LEU A 93 0.11 -3.33 0.50
CA LEU A 93 -1.31 -3.08 0.77
C LEU A 93 -1.70 -1.62 0.45
N PRO A 94 -0.99 -0.58 0.94
CA PRO A 94 -1.31 0.80 0.61
C PRO A 94 -1.15 1.12 -0.88
N ALA A 95 -0.09 0.61 -1.53
CA ALA A 95 0.12 0.81 -2.96
C ALA A 95 -1.02 0.18 -3.79
N LEU A 96 -1.47 -1.03 -3.43
CA LEU A 96 -2.60 -1.69 -4.09
C LEU A 96 -3.91 -0.92 -3.89
N GLN A 97 -4.18 -0.45 -2.67
CA GLN A 97 -5.37 0.36 -2.39
C GLN A 97 -5.37 1.67 -3.19
N LYS A 98 -4.23 2.38 -3.24
CA LYS A 98 -4.05 3.59 -4.06
C LYS A 98 -4.26 3.29 -5.54
N TYR A 99 -3.72 2.19 -6.03
CA TYR A 99 -3.91 1.74 -7.40
C TYR A 99 -5.38 1.46 -7.72
N GLN A 100 -6.10 0.75 -6.85
CA GLN A 100 -7.53 0.50 -7.01
C GLN A 100 -8.36 1.79 -6.99
N ARG A 101 -8.07 2.73 -6.09
CA ARG A 101 -8.71 4.06 -6.05
C ARG A 101 -8.50 4.81 -7.37
N ARG A 102 -7.29 4.77 -7.92
CA ARG A 102 -6.95 5.37 -9.21
C ARG A 102 -7.73 4.72 -10.37
N LEU A 103 -7.84 3.40 -10.39
CA LEU A 103 -8.65 2.70 -11.41
C LEU A 103 -10.13 3.07 -11.33
N ARG A 104 -10.68 3.21 -10.12
CA ARG A 104 -12.05 3.71 -9.93
C ARG A 104 -12.21 5.13 -10.48
N ALA A 105 -11.35 6.06 -10.08
CA ALA A 105 -11.39 7.44 -10.57
C ALA A 105 -11.29 7.55 -12.11
N ILE A 106 -10.47 6.70 -12.75
CA ILE A 106 -10.38 6.63 -14.21
C ILE A 106 -11.71 6.16 -14.82
N ARG A 107 -12.31 5.08 -14.27
CA ARG A 107 -13.60 4.56 -14.74
C ARG A 107 -14.73 5.57 -14.56
N ASP A 108 -14.79 6.23 -13.41
CA ASP A 108 -15.83 7.21 -13.11
C ASP A 108 -15.72 8.43 -14.03
N LEU A 109 -14.50 8.92 -14.28
CA LEU A 109 -14.25 10.02 -15.22
C LEU A 109 -14.57 9.64 -16.66
N GLN A 110 -14.26 8.41 -17.07
CA GLN A 110 -14.61 7.88 -18.38
C GLN A 110 -16.13 7.80 -18.55
N LYS A 111 -16.84 7.25 -17.56
CA LYS A 111 -18.31 7.18 -17.56
C LYS A 111 -18.95 8.57 -17.68
N LEU A 112 -18.50 9.55 -16.89
CA LEU A 112 -19.01 10.91 -16.95
C LEU A 112 -18.79 11.57 -18.33
N LEU A 113 -17.63 11.32 -18.93
CA LEU A 113 -17.33 11.77 -20.29
C LEU A 113 -18.30 11.14 -21.30
N ASP A 114 -18.50 9.83 -21.24
CA ASP A 114 -19.33 9.09 -22.17
C ASP A 114 -20.81 9.51 -22.06
N GLU A 115 -21.33 9.67 -20.84
CA GLU A 115 -22.68 10.19 -20.59
C GLU A 115 -22.86 11.61 -21.13
N THR A 116 -21.86 12.49 -20.91
CA THR A 116 -21.92 13.87 -21.39
C THR A 116 -21.88 13.92 -22.92
N VAL A 117 -21.10 13.05 -23.57
CA VAL A 117 -21.04 12.97 -25.04
C VAL A 117 -22.34 12.39 -25.60
N ALA A 118 -22.89 11.34 -25.00
CA ALA A 118 -24.15 10.73 -25.44
C ALA A 118 -25.33 11.72 -25.34
N ALA A 119 -25.32 12.59 -24.34
CA ALA A 119 -26.32 13.64 -24.15
C ALA A 119 -26.12 14.87 -25.06
N GLU A 120 -25.21 14.85 -26.06
CA GLU A 120 -24.88 16.03 -26.88
C GLU A 120 -26.12 16.72 -27.45
N ALA A 121 -27.06 15.97 -28.03
CA ALA A 121 -28.29 16.54 -28.59
C ALA A 121 -29.10 17.38 -27.59
N GLN A 122 -29.06 17.03 -26.29
CA GLN A 122 -29.83 17.68 -25.23
C GLN A 122 -29.21 19.01 -24.79
N TRP A 123 -27.88 19.12 -24.79
CA TRP A 123 -27.20 20.31 -24.26
C TRP A 123 -26.57 21.21 -25.34
N ARG A 124 -26.38 20.73 -26.57
CA ARG A 124 -25.62 21.44 -27.62
C ARG A 124 -26.23 22.78 -28.03
N ASN A 125 -27.54 22.94 -27.91
CA ASN A 125 -28.27 24.17 -28.23
C ASN A 125 -28.65 24.98 -26.97
N THR A 126 -28.12 24.62 -25.80
CA THR A 126 -28.38 25.33 -24.53
C THR A 126 -27.24 26.33 -24.22
N PRO A 127 -27.45 27.30 -23.31
CA PRO A 127 -26.38 28.20 -22.85
C PRO A 127 -25.15 27.46 -22.26
N PHE A 128 -25.32 26.19 -21.85
CA PHE A 128 -24.26 25.37 -21.28
C PHE A 128 -23.35 24.70 -22.33
N ALA A 129 -23.63 24.86 -23.63
CA ALA A 129 -22.91 24.14 -24.69
C ALA A 129 -21.40 24.37 -24.69
N ASN A 130 -20.96 25.63 -24.50
CA ASN A 130 -19.54 25.95 -24.45
C ASN A 130 -18.85 25.35 -23.22
N ARG A 131 -19.54 25.33 -22.08
CA ARG A 131 -19.03 24.73 -20.84
C ARG A 131 -18.88 23.22 -20.98
N ASN A 132 -19.87 22.53 -21.52
CA ASN A 132 -19.82 21.08 -21.74
C ASN A 132 -18.71 20.68 -22.72
N LYS A 133 -18.53 21.42 -23.82
CA LYS A 133 -17.39 21.22 -24.75
C LYS A 133 -16.04 21.37 -24.04
N GLN A 134 -15.90 22.36 -23.15
CA GLN A 134 -14.68 22.56 -22.37
C GLN A 134 -14.44 21.41 -21.38
N PHE A 135 -15.48 20.92 -20.69
CA PHE A 135 -15.37 19.77 -19.80
C PHE A 135 -14.95 18.51 -20.54
N ILE A 136 -15.62 18.18 -21.65
CA ILE A 136 -15.26 17.06 -22.53
C ILE A 136 -13.77 17.12 -22.91
N LYS A 137 -13.29 18.30 -23.35
CA LYS A 137 -11.88 18.50 -23.72
C LYS A 137 -10.95 18.25 -22.54
N ARG A 138 -11.25 18.82 -21.36
CA ARG A 138 -10.43 18.68 -20.15
C ARG A 138 -10.41 17.24 -19.65
N TRP A 139 -11.55 16.56 -19.58
CA TRP A 139 -11.64 15.17 -19.12
C TRP A 139 -10.91 14.21 -20.06
N LYS A 140 -11.03 14.38 -21.39
CA LYS A 140 -10.23 13.61 -22.36
C LYS A 140 -8.71 13.78 -22.12
N GLN A 141 -8.26 15.00 -21.88
CA GLN A 141 -6.85 15.27 -21.58
C GLN A 141 -6.41 14.66 -20.24
N GLN A 142 -7.24 14.76 -19.21
CA GLN A 142 -6.98 14.15 -17.90
C GLN A 142 -6.91 12.63 -17.99
N LEU A 143 -7.83 11.98 -18.68
CA LEU A 143 -7.80 10.53 -18.94
C LEU A 143 -6.52 10.11 -19.66
N LYS A 144 -6.09 10.86 -20.69
CA LYS A 144 -4.81 10.60 -21.38
C LYS A 144 -3.61 10.69 -20.43
N LYS A 145 -3.59 11.69 -19.53
CA LYS A 145 -2.52 11.85 -18.53
C LYS A 145 -2.55 10.75 -17.46
N LEU A 146 -3.75 10.38 -17.00
CA LEU A 146 -3.96 9.31 -16.04
C LEU A 146 -3.58 7.96 -16.64
N ASN A 147 -3.86 7.67 -17.91
CA ASN A 147 -3.41 6.40 -18.51
C ASN A 147 -1.89 6.37 -18.74
N LYS A 148 -1.26 7.49 -19.15
CA LYS A 148 0.20 7.56 -19.37
C LYS A 148 1.05 7.50 -18.10
N SER A 149 0.57 8.08 -16.99
CA SER A 149 1.34 8.15 -15.73
C SER A 149 1.56 6.78 -15.05
N GLY A 150 0.89 5.72 -15.50
CA GLY A 150 1.13 4.34 -15.05
C GLY A 150 2.17 3.58 -15.88
N VAL A 151 2.42 3.99 -17.13
CA VAL A 151 3.30 3.27 -18.07
C VAL A 151 4.74 3.78 -18.02
N ARG A 152 4.93 5.08 -17.73
CA ARG A 152 6.26 5.73 -17.82
C ARG A 152 7.21 5.49 -16.64
N ARG A 153 6.77 4.88 -15.53
CA ARG A 153 7.65 4.63 -14.36
C ARG A 153 8.22 3.21 -14.30
N ARG A 154 7.98 2.37 -15.30
CA ARG A 154 8.40 0.95 -15.30
C ARG A 154 9.61 0.64 -16.19
N TRP A 155 10.12 1.60 -16.97
CA TRP A 155 11.13 1.32 -18.01
C TRP A 155 12.31 2.31 -18.08
N ASP A 156 12.42 3.26 -17.15
CA ASP A 156 13.52 4.25 -17.14
C ASP A 156 14.36 4.17 -15.85
N SER A 157 14.65 2.96 -15.36
CA SER A 157 15.65 2.71 -14.29
C SER A 157 16.25 1.32 -14.42
#